data_AF-A0A2D4FD38-F1
#
_entry.id   AF-A0A2D4FD38-F1
#
_cell.length_a   1.000
_cell.length_b   1.000
_cell.length_c   1.000
_cell.angle_alpha   90.00
_cell.angle_beta   90.00
_cell.angle_gamma   90.00
#
_symmetry.space_group_name_H-M   'P 1'
#
loop_
_entity.id
_entity.type
_entity.pdbx_description
1 polymer ?
#
loop_
_entity_poly.entity_id
_entity_poly.type
_entity_poly.pdbx_seq_one_letter_code
_entity_poly.pdbx_strand_id
1 'polypeptide(L)'
;MLVQLMLCFIFLQAYGMSALPLNLIKGTRNASYERLENTEDIEDVEQNIQRIQSKCRDGRPLPLQDRQMLKQLEDKLRSLHKRGRHLEYIEKSCWTKFCGAMRPLKVVWGIFFILVALLFTISLFLSNLDKALHSTGMNSGFIILGTNLTNPLNMLLPVLQTVFPLDYILITIIIIYFIFTSMAGIRNMGIWFFWIRLYKIRRGRTRPQALLFLCMILLLIVLHTSYMIYSLAPQYVMYGSQKYLITNNKTFQGHLNNETTYISKDCDVDAPEDQCTVTRTYLFLHKFWFFSAVYYFGNWAFIGVFLIGLIVSCCKGKKSVIEGEVDEDDSDISDDEPLLYYG
;
A
#
# COMPACT_ATOMS: atom_id res chain seq x y z
N MET A 1 10.53 9.66 -18.23
CA MET A 1 10.97 9.36 -16.85
C MET A 1 9.88 9.62 -15.81
N LEU A 2 9.39 10.86 -15.63
CA LEU A 2 8.36 11.20 -14.63
C LEU A 2 7.08 10.36 -14.76
N VAL A 3 6.52 10.24 -15.97
CA VAL A 3 5.32 9.40 -16.21
C VAL A 3 5.52 7.94 -15.80
N GLN A 4 6.70 7.38 -16.05
CA GLN A 4 6.99 6.01 -15.67
C GLN A 4 7.13 5.82 -14.17
N LEU A 5 7.71 6.82 -13.47
CA LEU A 5 7.71 6.86 -12.01
C LEU A 5 6.29 6.96 -11.47
N MET A 6 5.43 7.78 -12.07
CA MET A 6 4.04 7.94 -11.63
C MET A 6 3.24 6.65 -11.82
N LEU A 7 3.35 5.99 -12.97
CA LEU A 7 2.75 4.68 -13.20
C LEU A 7 3.27 3.65 -12.19
N CYS A 8 4.58 3.62 -11.94
CA CYS A 8 5.17 2.76 -10.91
C CYS A 8 4.51 2.99 -9.55
N PHE A 9 4.39 4.24 -9.10
CA PHE A 9 3.72 4.56 -7.83
C PHE A 9 2.25 4.16 -7.81
N ILE A 10 1.53 4.28 -8.92
CA ILE A 10 0.15 3.80 -9.05
C ILE A 10 0.08 2.29 -8.78
N PHE A 11 0.97 1.50 -9.42
CA PHE A 11 1.04 0.05 -9.20
C PHE A 11 1.40 -0.29 -7.74
N LEU A 12 2.40 0.38 -7.16
CA LEU A 12 2.81 0.16 -5.77
C LEU A 12 1.71 0.53 -4.77
N GLN A 13 0.96 1.61 -5.03
CA GLN A 13 -0.17 2.04 -4.21
C GLN A 13 -1.30 1.01 -4.26
N ALA A 14 -1.71 0.58 -5.46
CA ALA A 14 -2.76 -0.42 -5.64
C ALA A 14 -2.41 -1.76 -4.99
N TYR A 15 -1.17 -2.21 -5.16
CA TYR A 15 -0.66 -3.41 -4.49
C TYR A 15 -0.59 -3.23 -2.97
N GLY A 16 -0.13 -2.06 -2.49
CA GLY A 16 -0.08 -1.72 -1.09
C GLY A 16 -1.46 -1.74 -0.42
N MET A 17 -2.48 -1.19 -1.08
CA MET A 17 -3.86 -1.11 -0.58
C MET A 17 -4.56 -2.47 -0.53
N SER A 18 -4.20 -3.42 -1.41
CA SER A 18 -4.70 -4.80 -1.34
C SER A 18 -3.91 -5.65 -0.35
N ALA A 19 -2.57 -5.54 -0.36
CA ALA A 19 -1.71 -6.38 0.46
C ALA A 19 -1.69 -5.98 1.94
N LEU A 20 -1.70 -4.69 2.29
CA LEU A 20 -1.66 -4.22 3.68
C LEU A 20 -2.76 -4.84 4.56
N PRO A 21 -4.06 -4.68 4.24
CA PRO A 21 -5.13 -5.23 5.08
C PRO A 21 -5.07 -6.75 5.17
N LEU A 22 -4.74 -7.42 4.06
CA LEU A 22 -4.70 -8.88 4.02
C LEU A 22 -3.52 -9.44 4.82
N ASN A 23 -2.38 -8.76 4.86
CA ASN A 23 -1.29 -9.11 5.77
C ASN A 23 -1.66 -8.87 7.24
N LEU A 24 -2.48 -7.85 7.54
CA LEU A 24 -3.00 -7.62 8.89
C LEU A 24 -4.00 -8.70 9.33
N ILE A 25 -4.91 -9.13 8.44
CA ILE A 25 -5.94 -10.14 8.72
C ILE A 25 -5.32 -11.53 8.84
N LYS A 26 -4.47 -11.93 7.87
CA LYS A 26 -3.84 -13.26 7.90
C LYS A 26 -2.86 -13.40 9.05
N GLY A 27 -2.32 -12.28 9.51
CA GLY A 27 -1.32 -12.22 10.55
C GLY A 27 -0.02 -12.93 10.15
N THR A 28 0.94 -12.88 11.06
CA THR A 28 2.11 -13.75 11.03
C THR A 28 1.70 -15.10 11.65
N ARG A 29 2.25 -16.22 11.17
CA ARG A 29 2.08 -17.55 11.80
C ARG A 29 2.35 -17.45 13.31
N ASN A 30 1.69 -18.29 14.11
CA ASN A 30 1.86 -18.20 15.55
C ASN A 30 3.28 -18.63 15.93
N ALA A 31 4.02 -17.82 16.69
CA ALA A 31 5.38 -18.14 17.10
C ALA A 31 5.46 -19.49 17.85
N SER A 32 4.43 -19.84 18.64
CA SER A 32 4.38 -21.14 19.32
C SER A 32 4.17 -22.31 18.36
N TYR A 33 3.44 -22.12 17.26
CA TYR A 33 3.23 -23.15 16.24
C TYR A 33 4.49 -23.32 15.38
N GLU A 34 5.16 -22.23 15.03
CA GLU A 34 6.47 -22.29 14.37
C GLU A 34 7.54 -22.92 15.26
N ARG A 35 7.49 -22.70 16.57
CA ARG A 35 8.36 -23.41 17.51
C ARG A 35 8.06 -24.90 17.54
N LEU A 36 6.79 -25.30 17.55
CA LEU A 36 6.40 -26.71 17.54
C LEU A 36 6.90 -27.41 16.26
N GLU A 37 6.66 -26.82 15.10
CA GLU A 37 7.16 -27.33 13.80
C GLU A 37 8.69 -27.38 13.75
N ASN A 38 9.37 -26.33 14.24
CA ASN A 38 10.84 -26.33 14.31
C ASN A 38 11.39 -27.36 15.31
N THR A 39 10.61 -27.76 16.32
CA THR A 39 10.99 -28.83 17.27
C THR A 39 10.81 -30.20 16.63
N GLU A 40 9.70 -30.42 15.92
CA GLU A 40 9.45 -31.62 15.12
C GLU A 40 10.52 -31.82 14.03
N ASP A 41 10.89 -30.75 13.32
CA ASP A 41 11.97 -30.76 12.32
C ASP A 41 13.35 -31.12 12.93
N ILE A 42 13.63 -30.67 14.17
CA ILE A 42 14.87 -31.03 14.87
C ILE A 42 14.86 -32.52 15.21
N GLU A 43 13.76 -33.04 15.76
CA GLU A 43 13.61 -34.45 16.10
C GLU A 43 13.77 -35.35 14.86
N ASP A 44 13.18 -34.97 13.72
CA ASP A 44 13.30 -35.71 12.47
C ASP A 44 14.73 -35.74 11.93
N VAL A 45 15.44 -34.60 11.99
CA VAL A 45 16.84 -34.51 11.56
C VAL A 45 17.74 -35.32 12.50
N GLU A 46 17.53 -35.26 13.82
CA GLU A 46 18.27 -36.08 14.79
C GLU A 46 18.04 -37.58 14.58
N GLN A 47 16.80 -37.99 14.33
CA GLN A 47 16.48 -39.38 14.00
C GLN A 47 17.19 -39.85 12.73
N ASN A 48 17.27 -39.00 11.70
CA ASN A 48 17.98 -39.31 10.46
C ASN A 48 19.49 -39.44 10.68
N ILE A 49 20.08 -38.56 11.49
CA ILE A 49 21.49 -38.66 11.90
C ILE A 49 21.73 -39.98 12.65
N GLN A 50 20.87 -40.32 13.61
CA GLN A 50 20.96 -41.58 14.36
C GLN A 50 20.81 -42.81 13.47
N ARG A 51 19.90 -42.80 12.49
CA ARG A 51 19.74 -43.90 11.51
C ARG A 51 20.98 -44.08 10.63
N ILE A 52 21.63 -42.99 10.23
CA ILE A 52 22.88 -43.06 9.45
C ILE A 52 24.01 -43.57 10.34
N GLN A 53 24.14 -43.03 11.56
CA GLN A 53 25.15 -43.48 12.53
C GLN A 53 24.96 -44.95 12.94
N SER A 54 23.73 -45.43 13.08
CA SER A 54 23.45 -46.83 13.42
C SER A 54 23.85 -47.79 12.31
N LYS A 55 23.68 -47.40 11.04
CA LYS A 55 24.20 -48.17 9.88
C LYS A 55 25.73 -48.23 9.85
N CYS A 56 26.40 -47.31 10.54
CA CYS A 56 27.85 -47.25 10.64
C CYS A 56 28.42 -47.98 11.87
N ARG A 57 27.58 -48.52 12.76
CA ARG A 57 28.02 -49.22 13.97
C ARG A 57 28.69 -50.57 13.69
N ASP A 58 28.57 -51.07 12.46
CA ASP A 58 29.16 -52.32 11.97
C ASP A 58 30.66 -52.22 11.61
N GLY A 59 31.33 -51.11 11.93
CA GLY A 59 32.79 -50.94 11.75
C GLY A 59 33.27 -50.71 10.31
N ARG A 60 32.36 -50.59 9.33
CA ARG A 60 32.71 -50.21 7.95
C ARG A 60 32.92 -48.69 7.82
N PRO A 61 33.92 -48.24 7.05
CA PRO A 61 34.11 -46.82 6.76
C PRO A 61 32.91 -46.25 6.01
N LEU A 62 32.48 -45.03 6.38
CA LEU A 62 31.34 -44.36 5.77
C LEU A 62 31.52 -44.20 4.26
N PRO A 63 30.50 -44.51 3.44
CA PRO A 63 30.44 -44.11 2.04
C PRO A 63 30.60 -42.58 1.91
N LEU A 64 31.29 -42.14 0.86
CA LEU A 64 31.54 -40.71 0.62
C LEU A 64 30.23 -39.90 0.53
N GLN A 65 29.18 -40.50 -0.03
CA GLN A 65 27.84 -39.91 -0.17
C GLN A 65 27.14 -39.73 1.19
N ASP A 66 27.19 -40.74 2.06
CA ASP A 66 26.60 -40.67 3.41
C ASP A 66 27.30 -39.63 4.27
N ARG A 67 28.61 -39.45 4.08
CA ARG A 67 29.40 -38.42 4.77
C ARG A 67 29.00 -37.00 4.37
N GLN A 68 28.69 -36.78 3.08
CA GLN A 68 28.18 -35.49 2.59
C GLN A 68 26.76 -35.23 3.10
N MET A 69 25.89 -36.24 3.09
CA MET A 69 24.52 -36.15 3.59
C MET A 69 24.48 -35.87 5.11
N LEU A 70 25.36 -36.51 5.89
CA LEU A 70 25.49 -36.26 7.33
C LEU A 70 25.93 -34.82 7.59
N LYS A 71 26.88 -34.29 6.81
CA LYS A 71 27.31 -32.89 6.93
C LYS A 71 26.17 -31.90 6.62
N GLN A 72 25.38 -32.17 5.58
CA GLN A 72 24.19 -31.36 5.25
C GLN A 72 23.14 -31.39 6.36
N LEU A 73 22.93 -32.56 6.98
CA LEU A 73 22.00 -32.71 8.10
C LEU A 73 22.49 -31.97 9.35
N GLU A 74 23.79 -32.02 9.67
CA GLU A 74 24.39 -31.24 10.76
C GLU A 74 24.29 -29.72 10.52
N ASP A 75 24.50 -29.27 9.28
CA ASP A 75 24.33 -27.86 8.90
C ASP A 75 22.88 -27.41 9.03
N LYS A 76 21.93 -28.26 8.62
CA LYS A 76 20.48 -28.03 8.81
C LYS A 76 20.11 -28.00 10.29
N LEU A 77 20.68 -28.89 11.11
CA LEU A 77 20.44 -28.91 12.57
C LEU A 77 20.96 -27.63 13.23
N ARG A 78 22.15 -27.15 12.83
CA ARG A 78 22.68 -25.86 13.29
C ARG A 78 21.78 -24.68 12.93
N SER A 79 21.20 -24.66 11.73
CA SER A 79 20.30 -23.59 11.32
C SER A 79 18.96 -23.63 12.07
N LEU A 80 18.39 -24.82 12.26
CA LEU A 80 17.17 -25.04 13.06
C LEU A 80 17.36 -24.66 14.54
N HIS A 81 18.52 -24.98 15.13
CA HIS A 81 18.82 -24.63 16.51
C HIS A 81 19.02 -23.11 16.70
N LYS A 82 19.61 -22.42 15.71
CA LYS A 82 19.66 -20.94 15.68
C LYS A 82 18.26 -20.33 15.61
N ARG A 83 17.37 -20.86 14.77
CA ARG A 83 15.97 -20.43 14.68
C ARG A 83 15.21 -20.68 15.99
N GLY A 84 15.40 -21.84 16.61
CA GLY A 84 14.78 -22.21 17.90
C GLY A 84 15.13 -21.24 19.04
N ARG A 85 16.40 -20.84 19.17
CA ARG A 85 16.84 -19.87 20.19
C ARG A 85 16.20 -18.48 19.99
N HIS A 86 16.05 -18.03 18.74
CA HIS A 86 15.34 -16.78 18.44
C HIS A 86 13.85 -16.87 18.79
N LEU A 87 13.20 -17.98 18.46
CA LEU A 87 11.78 -18.22 18.80
C LEU A 87 11.58 -18.23 20.32
N GLU A 88 12.49 -18.84 21.08
CA GLU A 88 12.42 -18.85 22.55
C GLU A 88 12.58 -17.45 23.17
N TYR A 89 13.48 -16.63 22.63
CA TYR A 89 13.64 -15.23 23.04
C TYR A 89 12.37 -14.40 22.76
N ILE A 90 11.77 -14.58 21.59
CA ILE A 90 10.53 -13.91 21.22
C ILE A 90 9.38 -14.38 22.12
N GLU A 91 9.25 -15.68 22.38
CA GLU A 91 8.18 -16.27 23.18
C GLU A 91 8.20 -15.82 24.64
N LYS A 92 9.38 -15.79 25.28
CA LYS A 92 9.54 -15.38 26.69
C LYS A 92 9.25 -13.90 26.94
N SER A 93 9.29 -13.07 25.89
CA SER A 93 9.05 -11.64 26.05
C SER A 93 7.59 -11.35 26.38
N CYS A 94 7.32 -10.56 27.42
CA CYS A 94 5.98 -10.13 27.84
C CYS A 94 5.15 -9.53 26.68
N TRP A 95 5.84 -9.07 25.63
CA TRP A 95 5.28 -8.62 24.36
C TRP A 95 4.41 -9.65 23.63
N THR A 96 4.63 -10.96 23.77
CA THR A 96 3.81 -11.98 23.06
C THR A 96 2.41 -12.11 23.62
N LYS A 97 2.25 -12.01 24.96
CA LYS A 97 0.92 -11.99 25.61
C LYS A 97 0.13 -10.75 25.19
N PHE A 98 0.76 -9.57 25.20
CA PHE A 98 0.14 -8.33 24.72
C PHE A 98 -0.16 -8.37 23.21
N CYS A 99 0.75 -8.92 22.40
CA CYS A 99 0.59 -9.06 20.95
C CYS A 99 -0.51 -10.09 20.59
N GLY A 100 -0.72 -11.09 21.45
CA GLY A 100 -1.83 -12.04 21.39
C GLY A 100 -3.18 -11.36 21.64
N ALA A 101 -3.30 -10.54 22.68
CA ALA A 101 -4.51 -9.75 22.97
C ALA A 101 -4.82 -8.71 21.87
N MET A 102 -3.79 -8.19 21.19
CA MET A 102 -3.94 -7.27 20.06
C MET A 102 -4.31 -7.97 18.73
N ARG A 103 -4.36 -9.30 18.65
CA ARG A 103 -4.74 -10.02 17.41
C ARG A 103 -6.15 -9.69 16.91
N PRO A 104 -7.23 -9.77 17.73
CA PRO A 104 -8.56 -9.40 17.25
C PRO A 104 -8.61 -7.96 16.75
N LEU A 105 -7.92 -7.03 17.45
CA LEU A 105 -7.81 -5.64 17.02
C LEU A 105 -7.11 -5.51 15.66
N LYS A 106 -6.02 -6.26 15.41
CA LYS A 106 -5.35 -6.26 14.09
C LYS A 106 -6.26 -6.75 12.97
N VAL A 107 -7.10 -7.76 13.22
CA VAL A 107 -8.07 -8.26 12.24
C VAL A 107 -9.15 -7.21 11.97
N VAL A 108 -9.69 -6.57 13.01
CA VAL A 108 -10.68 -5.47 12.86
C VAL A 108 -10.10 -4.32 12.05
N TRP A 109 -8.87 -3.88 12.36
CA TRP A 109 -8.16 -2.86 11.58
C TRP A 109 -7.95 -3.29 10.13
N GLY A 110 -7.62 -4.56 9.90
CA GLY A 110 -7.50 -5.12 8.55
C GLY A 110 -8.80 -5.04 7.76
N ILE A 111 -9.93 -5.44 8.36
CA ILE A 111 -11.27 -5.35 7.72
C ILE A 111 -11.63 -3.89 7.41
N PHE A 112 -11.39 -2.99 8.37
CA PHE A 112 -11.60 -1.56 8.18
C PHE A 112 -10.80 -1.02 6.97
N PHE A 113 -9.52 -1.38 6.85
CA PHE A 113 -8.69 -0.97 5.72
C PHE A 113 -9.14 -1.56 4.38
N ILE A 114 -9.76 -2.76 4.34
CA ILE A 114 -10.39 -3.29 3.11
C ILE A 114 -11.60 -2.44 2.75
N LEU A 115 -12.47 -2.13 3.72
CA LEU A 115 -13.67 -1.33 3.47
C LEU A 115 -13.32 0.04 2.90
N VAL A 116 -12.31 0.70 3.49
CA VAL A 116 -11.78 1.98 3.00
C VAL A 116 -11.17 1.84 1.60
N ALA A 117 -10.42 0.77 1.32
CA ALA A 117 -9.86 0.51 -0.01
C ALA A 117 -10.95 0.29 -1.08
N LEU A 118 -12.04 -0.40 -0.73
CA LEU A 118 -13.21 -0.59 -1.59
C LEU A 118 -13.92 0.74 -1.84
N LEU A 119 -14.11 1.57 -0.81
CA LEU A 119 -14.68 2.91 -0.94
C LEU A 119 -13.88 3.75 -1.96
N PHE A 120 -12.55 3.79 -1.84
CA PHE A 120 -11.70 4.51 -2.79
C PHE A 120 -11.78 3.94 -4.20
N THR A 121 -11.78 2.61 -4.34
CA THR A 121 -11.87 1.95 -5.64
C THR A 121 -13.20 2.24 -6.33
N ILE A 122 -14.31 2.16 -5.60
CA ILE A 122 -15.65 2.48 -6.12
C ILE A 122 -15.74 3.97 -6.48
N SER A 123 -15.20 4.84 -5.63
CA SER A 123 -15.14 6.29 -5.87
C SER A 123 -14.39 6.60 -7.16
N LEU A 124 -13.19 6.04 -7.34
CA LEU A 124 -12.40 6.18 -8.56
C LEU A 124 -13.13 5.58 -9.77
N PHE A 125 -13.72 4.40 -9.63
CA PHE A 125 -14.45 3.77 -10.72
C PHE A 125 -15.60 4.66 -11.21
N LEU A 126 -16.42 5.20 -10.30
CA LEU A 126 -17.50 6.12 -10.63
C LEU A 126 -16.98 7.41 -11.28
N SER A 127 -15.95 8.04 -10.71
CA SER A 127 -15.32 9.24 -11.30
C SER A 127 -14.79 9.00 -12.71
N ASN A 128 -14.17 7.85 -12.97
CA ASN A 128 -13.60 7.55 -14.29
C ASN A 128 -14.66 7.07 -15.29
N LEU A 129 -15.72 6.41 -14.83
CA LEU A 129 -16.89 6.07 -15.66
C LEU A 129 -17.62 7.33 -16.11
N ASP A 130 -17.81 8.31 -15.20
CA ASP A 130 -18.41 9.60 -15.52
C ASP A 130 -17.60 10.35 -16.59
N LYS A 131 -16.26 10.37 -16.44
CA LYS A 131 -15.33 10.86 -17.47
C LYS A 131 -15.44 10.12 -18.79
N ALA A 132 -15.56 8.79 -18.77
CA ALA A 132 -15.63 7.98 -19.99
C ALA A 132 -16.92 8.23 -20.78
N LEU A 133 -18.04 8.45 -20.08
CA LEU A 133 -19.36 8.63 -20.69
C LEU A 133 -19.61 10.05 -21.21
N HIS A 134 -19.06 11.07 -20.56
CA HIS A 134 -19.38 12.47 -20.84
C HIS A 134 -18.23 13.32 -21.38
N SER A 135 -17.03 12.77 -21.56
CA SER A 135 -15.87 13.53 -22.04
C SER A 135 -15.83 13.72 -23.56
N THR A 136 -15.40 14.92 -23.98
CA THR A 136 -15.07 15.28 -25.37
C THR A 136 -13.74 14.66 -25.85
N GLY A 137 -13.68 13.33 -25.99
CA GLY A 137 -12.62 12.61 -26.72
C GLY A 137 -11.17 12.72 -26.20
N MET A 138 -10.26 11.96 -26.83
CA MET A 138 -8.84 11.81 -26.45
C MET A 138 -8.03 13.12 -26.57
N ASN A 139 -8.43 14.00 -27.51
CA ASN A 139 -7.67 15.21 -27.87
C ASN A 139 -7.84 16.36 -26.87
N SER A 140 -8.78 16.26 -25.93
CA SER A 140 -8.99 17.26 -24.87
C SER A 140 -8.43 16.82 -23.50
N GLY A 141 -7.88 15.60 -23.38
CA GLY A 141 -7.30 15.13 -22.11
C GLY A 141 -8.33 14.67 -21.06
N PHE A 142 -9.52 14.26 -21.51
CA PHE A 142 -10.61 13.73 -20.67
C PHE A 142 -11.15 14.73 -19.63
N ILE A 143 -11.46 15.95 -20.06
CA ILE A 143 -12.01 17.00 -19.21
C ILE A 143 -13.49 16.70 -18.93
N ILE A 144 -13.87 16.77 -17.66
CA ILE A 144 -15.25 16.58 -17.19
C ILE A 144 -16.02 17.86 -17.52
N LEU A 145 -17.09 17.75 -18.30
CA LEU A 145 -17.98 18.88 -18.62
C LEU A 145 -19.28 18.88 -17.79
N GLY A 146 -19.24 18.29 -16.60
CA GLY A 146 -20.36 18.18 -15.67
C GLY A 146 -20.42 16.80 -15.03
N THR A 147 -20.59 16.75 -13.70
CA THR A 147 -20.65 15.50 -12.94
C THR A 147 -22.10 15.09 -12.70
N ASN A 148 -22.60 14.08 -13.40
CA ASN A 148 -23.93 13.50 -13.13
C ASN A 148 -23.82 12.24 -12.25
N LEU A 149 -22.76 11.43 -12.41
CA LEU A 149 -22.50 10.29 -11.53
C LEU A 149 -21.76 10.73 -10.27
N THR A 150 -22.52 10.77 -9.18
CA THR A 150 -22.05 11.25 -7.89
C THR A 150 -21.11 10.24 -7.22
N ASN A 151 -19.80 10.54 -7.20
CA ASN A 151 -18.82 9.81 -6.39
C ASN A 151 -19.05 10.09 -4.88
N PRO A 152 -19.10 9.07 -4.01
CA PRO A 152 -19.39 9.24 -2.60
C PRO A 152 -18.38 10.14 -1.86
N LEU A 153 -17.09 10.06 -2.18
CA LEU A 153 -16.08 10.94 -1.59
C LEU A 153 -16.21 12.38 -2.08
N ASN A 154 -16.56 12.58 -3.36
CA ASN A 154 -16.74 13.90 -3.92
C ASN A 154 -17.92 14.67 -3.31
N MET A 155 -18.96 13.97 -2.83
CA MET A 155 -20.04 14.58 -2.03
C MET A 155 -19.68 14.75 -0.56
N LEU A 156 -18.99 13.77 0.01
CA LEU A 156 -18.70 13.77 1.44
C LEU A 156 -17.78 14.94 1.84
N LEU A 157 -16.69 15.17 1.11
CA LEU A 157 -15.69 16.17 1.49
C LEU A 157 -16.26 17.62 1.54
N PRO A 158 -17.00 18.10 0.52
CA PRO A 158 -17.63 19.43 0.57
C PRO A 158 -18.66 19.59 1.69
N VAL A 159 -19.44 18.53 1.99
CA VAL A 159 -20.40 18.56 3.11
C VAL A 159 -19.67 18.68 4.44
N LEU A 160 -18.59 17.92 4.62
CA LEU A 160 -17.77 17.98 5.83
C LEU A 160 -17.11 19.35 6.04
N GLN A 161 -16.83 20.08 4.96
CA GLN A 161 -16.27 21.43 5.03
C GLN A 161 -17.23 22.44 5.69
N THR A 162 -18.54 22.15 5.76
CA THR A 162 -19.49 23.00 6.50
C THR A 162 -19.24 23.00 8.00
N VAL A 163 -18.59 21.96 8.55
CA VAL A 163 -18.28 21.81 9.97
C VAL A 163 -16.76 21.83 10.15
N PHE A 164 -16.20 23.03 10.32
CA PHE A 164 -14.77 23.22 10.57
C PHE A 164 -14.34 22.54 11.89
N PRO A 165 -13.21 21.80 11.96
CA PRO A 165 -12.18 21.50 10.94
C PRO A 165 -12.23 20.05 10.42
N LEU A 166 -13.42 19.48 10.26
CA LEU A 166 -13.58 18.03 10.05
C LEU A 166 -13.02 17.57 8.69
N ASP A 167 -13.14 18.39 7.65
CA ASP A 167 -12.58 18.14 6.32
C ASP A 167 -11.05 18.00 6.34
N TYR A 168 -10.33 18.86 7.07
CA TYR A 168 -8.88 18.77 7.24
C TYR A 168 -8.45 17.49 7.96
N ILE A 169 -9.19 17.08 8.99
CA ILE A 169 -8.93 15.83 9.71
C ILE A 169 -9.11 14.65 8.75
N LEU A 170 -10.21 14.64 7.98
CA LEU A 170 -10.48 13.56 7.03
C LEU A 170 -9.40 13.47 5.95
N ILE A 171 -9.03 14.59 5.32
CA ILE A 171 -7.98 14.60 4.29
C ILE A 171 -6.64 14.15 4.86
N THR A 172 -6.31 14.58 6.08
CA THR A 172 -5.10 14.13 6.77
C THR A 172 -5.11 12.62 6.97
N ILE A 173 -6.24 12.04 7.39
CA ILE A 173 -6.40 10.58 7.52
C ILE A 173 -6.23 9.90 6.16
N ILE A 174 -6.82 10.44 5.08
CA ILE A 174 -6.70 9.91 3.72
C ILE A 174 -5.23 9.92 3.25
N ILE A 175 -4.53 11.02 3.45
CA ILE A 175 -3.10 11.17 3.08
C ILE A 175 -2.24 10.19 3.87
N ILE A 176 -2.43 10.12 5.19
CA ILE A 176 -1.71 9.20 6.06
C ILE A 176 -1.95 7.75 5.63
N TYR A 177 -3.20 7.40 5.28
CA TYR A 177 -3.54 6.08 4.77
C TYR A 177 -2.85 5.77 3.42
N PHE A 178 -2.81 6.72 2.49
CA PHE A 178 -2.06 6.56 1.24
C PHE A 178 -0.57 6.35 1.50
N ILE A 179 0.06 7.15 2.36
CA ILE A 179 1.47 6.98 2.73
C ILE A 179 1.71 5.58 3.32
N PHE A 180 0.89 5.14 4.27
CA PHE A 180 1.04 3.82 4.90
C PHE A 180 0.89 2.67 3.90
N THR A 181 -0.08 2.77 2.99
CA THR A 181 -0.28 1.74 1.97
C THR A 181 0.85 1.74 0.94
N SER A 182 1.38 2.89 0.53
CA SER A 182 2.58 2.97 -0.33
C SER A 182 3.81 2.35 0.35
N MET A 183 4.03 2.66 1.64
CA MET A 183 5.11 2.07 2.42
C MET A 183 4.99 0.55 2.54
N ALA A 184 3.78 0.03 2.73
CA ALA A 184 3.55 -1.41 2.74
C ALA A 184 3.76 -2.04 1.36
N GLY A 185 3.38 -1.35 0.28
CA GLY A 185 3.67 -1.75 -1.10
C GLY A 185 5.17 -1.88 -1.35
N ILE A 186 5.93 -0.83 -0.99
CA ILE A 186 7.40 -0.81 -1.10
C ILE A 186 8.04 -1.93 -0.28
N ARG A 187 7.60 -2.14 0.97
CA ARG A 187 8.17 -3.17 1.84
C ARG A 187 7.93 -4.58 1.30
N ASN A 188 6.75 -4.85 0.76
CA ASN A 188 6.36 -6.19 0.34
C ASN A 188 6.83 -6.55 -1.07
N MET A 189 6.85 -5.59 -1.99
CA MET A 189 7.19 -5.80 -3.40
C MET A 189 8.65 -5.39 -3.72
N GLY A 190 9.25 -4.52 -2.91
CA GLY A 190 10.50 -3.83 -3.22
C GLY A 190 10.29 -2.65 -4.16
N ILE A 191 11.33 -1.83 -4.36
CA ILE A 191 11.31 -0.74 -5.35
C ILE A 191 11.79 -1.32 -6.69
N TRP A 192 10.88 -1.41 -7.65
CA TRP A 192 11.18 -1.84 -9.02
C TRP A 192 11.47 -0.60 -9.88
N PHE A 193 12.71 -0.43 -10.31
CA PHE A 193 13.09 0.64 -11.24
C PHE A 193 13.62 0.01 -12.52
N PHE A 194 12.96 0.27 -13.67
CA PHE A 194 13.32 -0.33 -14.98
C PHE A 194 13.55 -1.85 -14.93
N TRP A 195 12.61 -2.60 -14.34
CA TRP A 195 12.72 -4.06 -14.14
C TRP A 195 13.82 -4.55 -13.20
N ILE A 196 14.64 -3.66 -12.62
CA ILE A 196 15.67 -4.00 -11.64
C ILE A 196 15.13 -3.73 -10.23
N ARG A 197 15.26 -4.72 -9.35
CA ARG A 197 14.94 -4.58 -7.92
C ARG A 197 16.06 -3.77 -7.26
N LEU A 198 15.86 -2.47 -7.10
CA LEU A 198 16.93 -1.55 -6.68
C LEU A 198 17.30 -1.71 -5.20
N TYR A 199 16.31 -1.88 -4.31
CA TYR A 199 16.55 -2.02 -2.88
C TYR A 199 15.42 -2.76 -2.15
N LYS A 200 15.78 -3.64 -1.20
CA LYS A 200 14.86 -4.26 -0.23
C LYS A 200 15.03 -3.52 1.10
N ILE A 201 14.02 -2.76 1.52
CA ILE A 201 14.05 -2.03 2.79
C ILE A 201 13.90 -3.03 3.95
N ARG A 202 14.99 -3.25 4.71
CA ARG A 202 15.01 -4.06 5.95
C ARG A 202 14.96 -3.13 7.16
N ARG A 203 14.18 -3.50 8.18
CA ARG A 203 14.02 -2.70 9.41
C ARG A 203 15.30 -2.80 10.25
N GLY A 204 15.85 -1.66 10.67
CA GLY A 204 16.98 -1.61 11.61
C GLY A 204 18.39 -1.63 11.00
N ARG A 205 18.55 -1.89 9.69
CA ARG A 205 19.86 -1.87 8.99
C ARG A 205 19.80 -1.19 7.61
N THR A 206 19.30 0.05 7.56
CA THR A 206 19.31 0.84 6.32
C THR A 206 20.58 1.67 6.22
N ARG A 207 21.34 1.53 5.11
CA ARG A 207 22.52 2.38 4.85
C ARG A 207 22.08 3.86 4.66
N PRO A 208 22.89 4.85 5.05
CA PRO A 208 22.52 6.28 4.97
C PRO A 208 22.19 6.75 3.55
N GLN A 209 22.85 6.19 2.52
CA GLN A 209 22.53 6.46 1.11
C GLN A 209 21.10 6.02 0.73
N ALA A 210 20.62 4.91 1.31
CA ALA A 210 19.26 4.43 1.08
C ALA A 210 18.21 5.32 1.77
N LEU A 211 18.57 6.00 2.87
CA LEU A 211 17.70 6.95 3.55
C LEU A 211 17.41 8.19 2.68
N LEU A 212 18.42 8.71 1.98
CA LEU A 212 18.25 9.84 1.05
C LEU A 212 17.34 9.44 -0.13
N PHE A 213 17.54 8.25 -0.68
CA PHE A 213 16.68 7.73 -1.75
C PHE A 213 15.24 7.50 -1.28
N LEU A 214 15.05 7.00 -0.05
CA LEU A 214 13.74 6.88 0.58
C LEU A 214 13.04 8.23 0.73
N CYS A 215 13.78 9.28 1.11
CA CYS A 215 13.24 10.64 1.21
C CYS A 215 12.75 11.15 -0.15
N MET A 216 13.55 10.96 -1.21
CA MET A 216 13.13 11.31 -2.58
C MET A 216 11.87 10.53 -3.02
N ILE A 217 11.80 9.24 -2.69
CA ILE A 217 10.62 8.42 -2.95
C ILE A 217 9.41 8.93 -2.18
N LEU A 218 9.56 9.30 -0.91
CA LEU A 218 8.47 9.83 -0.09
C LEU A 218 7.91 11.13 -0.68
N LEU A 219 8.78 12.02 -1.16
CA LEU A 219 8.35 13.24 -1.86
C LEU A 219 7.54 12.91 -3.13
N LEU A 220 7.97 11.92 -3.91
CA LEU A 220 7.22 11.46 -5.10
C LEU A 220 5.88 10.80 -4.73
N ILE A 221 5.81 10.09 -3.61
CA ILE A 221 4.54 9.53 -3.08
C ILE A 221 3.59 10.67 -2.72
N VAL A 222 4.05 11.70 -2.00
CA VAL A 222 3.21 12.86 -1.63
C VAL A 222 2.68 13.57 -2.87
N LEU A 223 3.51 13.76 -3.89
CA LEU A 223 3.09 14.32 -5.18
C LEU A 223 2.02 13.44 -5.86
N HIS A 224 2.24 12.13 -5.91
CA HIS A 224 1.27 11.17 -6.44
C HIS A 224 -0.06 11.20 -5.66
N THR A 225 -0.02 11.19 -4.33
CA THR A 225 -1.20 11.28 -3.47
C THR A 225 -1.97 12.57 -3.70
N SER A 226 -1.28 13.70 -3.86
CA SER A 226 -1.91 14.99 -4.15
C SER A 226 -2.74 14.92 -5.43
N TYR A 227 -2.21 14.27 -6.48
CA TYR A 227 -2.96 14.04 -7.71
C TYR A 227 -4.12 13.05 -7.53
N MET A 228 -3.94 11.96 -6.79
CA MET A 228 -5.01 10.99 -6.54
C MET A 228 -6.23 11.64 -5.88
N ILE A 229 -6.03 12.63 -5.00
CA ILE A 229 -7.12 13.39 -4.38
C ILE A 229 -7.91 14.19 -5.43
N TYR A 230 -7.26 14.79 -6.44
CA TYR A 230 -7.97 15.42 -7.58
C TYR A 230 -8.87 14.46 -8.34
N SER A 231 -8.45 13.19 -8.49
CA SER A 231 -9.28 12.18 -9.17
C SER A 231 -10.42 11.67 -8.29
N LEU A 232 -10.27 11.72 -6.96
CA LEU A 232 -11.26 11.26 -5.99
C LEU A 232 -12.35 12.29 -5.68
N ALA A 233 -11.99 13.56 -5.53
CA ALA A 233 -12.92 14.61 -5.13
C ALA A 233 -12.63 15.91 -5.90
N PRO A 234 -12.82 15.92 -7.23
CA PRO A 234 -12.49 17.09 -8.05
C PRO A 234 -13.19 18.37 -7.58
N GLN A 235 -14.45 18.30 -7.13
CA GLN A 235 -15.19 19.49 -6.69
C GLN A 235 -14.54 20.14 -5.45
N TYR A 236 -14.16 19.32 -4.47
CA TYR A 236 -13.49 19.79 -3.26
C TYR A 236 -12.15 20.45 -3.58
N VAL A 237 -11.33 19.86 -4.46
CA VAL A 237 -9.98 20.38 -4.72
C VAL A 237 -9.95 21.51 -5.76
N MET A 238 -10.92 21.56 -6.67
CA MET A 238 -10.99 22.60 -7.70
C MET A 238 -11.62 23.89 -7.19
N TYR A 239 -12.78 23.78 -6.54
CA TYR A 239 -13.60 24.93 -6.14
C TYR A 239 -13.74 25.09 -4.62
N GLY A 240 -13.51 24.03 -3.83
CA GLY A 240 -13.66 24.08 -2.38
C GLY A 240 -15.09 24.41 -1.95
N SER A 241 -15.27 25.43 -1.11
CA SER A 241 -16.58 25.90 -0.63
C SER A 241 -17.14 27.08 -1.43
N GLN A 242 -16.58 27.38 -2.61
CA GLN A 242 -17.06 28.49 -3.42
C GLN A 242 -18.48 28.19 -3.96
N LYS A 243 -19.32 29.23 -3.96
CA LYS A 243 -20.70 29.19 -4.45
C LYS A 243 -20.95 30.38 -5.35
N TYR A 244 -21.75 30.18 -6.39
CA TYR A 244 -22.19 31.24 -7.29
C TYR A 244 -23.71 31.42 -7.21
N LEU A 245 -24.17 32.60 -7.63
CA LEU A 245 -25.58 32.96 -7.56
C LEU A 245 -26.24 32.71 -8.90
N ILE A 246 -27.33 31.95 -8.90
CA ILE A 246 -28.17 31.73 -10.08
C ILE A 246 -29.47 32.51 -9.91
N THR A 247 -29.84 33.25 -10.95
CA THR A 247 -31.13 33.95 -11.04
C THR A 247 -32.24 32.95 -11.34
N ASN A 248 -33.20 32.79 -10.42
CA ASN A 248 -34.39 31.97 -10.68
C ASN A 248 -35.59 32.87 -10.97
N ASN A 249 -36.03 32.92 -12.22
CA ASN A 249 -37.23 33.65 -12.61
C ASN A 249 -38.46 32.78 -12.30
N LYS A 250 -39.08 32.99 -11.14
CA LYS A 250 -40.37 32.35 -10.85
C LYS A 250 -41.46 33.02 -11.69
N THR A 251 -41.88 32.38 -12.78
CA THR A 251 -43.12 32.74 -13.47
C THR A 251 -44.31 32.26 -12.64
N PHE A 252 -44.80 33.11 -11.73
CA PHE A 252 -46.09 32.89 -11.09
C PHE A 252 -47.19 33.39 -12.02
N GLN A 253 -48.07 32.47 -12.40
CA GLN A 253 -49.33 32.61 -13.13
C GLN A 253 -49.87 34.06 -13.21
N GLY A 254 -49.53 34.78 -14.29
CA GLY A 254 -50.29 35.94 -14.77
C GLY A 254 -50.00 37.32 -14.17
N HIS A 255 -49.09 37.47 -13.20
CA HIS A 255 -48.66 38.80 -12.73
C HIS A 255 -47.13 38.88 -12.69
N LEU A 256 -46.56 39.78 -13.50
CA LEU A 256 -45.12 40.01 -13.63
C LEU A 256 -44.58 40.74 -12.40
N ASN A 257 -44.49 40.03 -11.28
CA ASN A 257 -43.66 40.48 -10.16
C ASN A 257 -42.27 39.89 -10.43
N ASN A 258 -41.37 40.72 -10.99
CA ASN A 258 -39.97 40.36 -11.25
C ASN A 258 -39.17 40.27 -9.93
N GLU A 259 -39.60 39.42 -9.01
CA GLU A 259 -38.82 39.08 -7.83
C GLU A 259 -37.72 38.10 -8.26
N THR A 260 -36.60 38.65 -8.72
CA THR A 260 -35.38 37.87 -8.99
C THR A 260 -34.86 37.31 -7.68
N THR A 261 -35.17 36.04 -7.42
CA THR A 261 -34.62 35.35 -6.26
C THR A 261 -33.28 34.75 -6.66
N TYR A 262 -32.22 35.15 -5.95
CA TYR A 262 -30.89 34.57 -6.12
C TYR A 262 -30.80 33.28 -5.29
N ILE A 263 -30.50 32.16 -5.95
CA ILE A 263 -30.25 30.88 -5.27
C ILE A 263 -28.75 30.61 -5.32
N SER A 264 -28.16 30.32 -4.17
CA SER A 264 -26.76 29.89 -4.09
C SER A 264 -26.63 28.45 -4.58
N LYS A 265 -25.82 28.21 -5.61
CA LYS A 265 -25.41 26.89 -6.08
C LYS A 265 -23.90 26.73 -5.89
N ASP A 266 -23.45 25.54 -5.55
CA ASP A 266 -22.02 25.24 -5.46
C ASP A 266 -21.38 25.38 -6.85
N CYS A 267 -20.17 25.93 -6.91
CA CYS A 267 -19.44 26.13 -8.17
C CYS A 267 -19.28 24.80 -8.93
N ASP A 268 -19.56 24.84 -10.23
CA ASP A 268 -19.44 23.72 -11.14
C ASP A 268 -18.81 24.21 -12.46
N VAL A 269 -18.59 23.32 -13.42
CA VAL A 269 -18.00 23.65 -14.73
C VAL A 269 -18.81 24.70 -15.50
N ASP A 270 -20.11 24.79 -15.27
CA ASP A 270 -21.01 25.79 -15.87
C ASP A 270 -20.99 27.16 -15.16
N ALA A 271 -20.22 27.30 -14.08
CA ALA A 271 -20.17 28.56 -13.33
C ALA A 271 -19.37 29.63 -14.09
N PRO A 272 -19.81 30.90 -14.05
CA PRO A 272 -19.08 31.99 -14.70
C PRO A 272 -17.70 32.19 -14.06
N GLU A 273 -16.68 32.39 -14.91
CA GLU A 273 -15.27 32.57 -14.49
C GLU A 273 -15.08 33.74 -13.51
N ASP A 274 -15.97 34.73 -13.56
CA ASP A 274 -15.94 35.91 -12.70
C ASP A 274 -16.39 35.64 -11.25
N GLN A 275 -17.11 34.54 -11.01
CA GLN A 275 -17.68 34.20 -9.68
C GLN A 275 -17.01 32.98 -9.03
N CYS A 276 -16.44 32.06 -9.82
CA CYS A 276 -15.77 30.86 -9.32
C CYS A 276 -14.34 30.77 -9.85
N THR A 277 -13.36 30.67 -8.95
CA THR A 277 -11.94 30.58 -9.29
C THR A 277 -11.40 29.19 -9.05
N VAL A 278 -10.94 28.51 -10.10
CA VAL A 278 -10.29 27.19 -9.98
C VAL A 278 -8.89 27.26 -9.37
N THR A 279 -8.46 26.18 -8.73
CA THR A 279 -7.09 26.06 -8.22
C THR A 279 -6.04 26.08 -9.34
N ARG A 280 -4.89 26.71 -9.06
CA ARG A 280 -3.77 26.80 -10.03
C ARG A 280 -3.22 25.44 -10.46
N THR A 281 -3.29 24.45 -9.58
CA THR A 281 -2.87 23.08 -9.88
C THR A 281 -3.77 22.42 -10.93
N TYR A 282 -5.07 22.69 -10.91
CA TYR A 282 -5.99 22.25 -11.98
C TYR A 282 -5.63 22.90 -13.32
N LEU A 283 -5.36 24.21 -13.34
CA LEU A 283 -4.92 24.91 -14.56
C LEU A 283 -3.62 24.32 -15.13
N PHE A 284 -2.68 23.93 -14.26
CA PHE A 284 -1.45 23.25 -14.67
C PHE A 284 -1.74 21.89 -15.31
N LEU A 285 -2.57 21.05 -14.69
CA LEU A 285 -2.95 19.74 -15.22
C LEU A 285 -3.70 19.86 -16.56
N HIS A 286 -4.56 20.86 -16.69
CA HIS A 286 -5.29 21.16 -17.91
C HIS A 286 -4.35 21.63 -19.04
N LYS A 287 -3.39 22.50 -18.74
CA LYS A 287 -2.42 23.01 -19.73
C LYS A 287 -1.57 21.90 -20.35
N PHE A 288 -1.33 20.81 -19.64
CA PHE A 288 -0.60 19.65 -20.14
C PHE A 288 -1.52 18.43 -20.27
N TRP A 289 -2.29 18.35 -21.37
CA TRP A 289 -3.26 17.26 -21.60
C TRP A 289 -2.66 15.86 -21.38
N PHE A 290 -1.37 15.68 -21.67
CA PHE A 290 -0.69 14.39 -21.62
C PHE A 290 -0.64 13.84 -20.19
N PHE A 291 -0.42 14.69 -19.19
CA PHE A 291 -0.44 14.27 -17.80
C PHE A 291 -1.86 13.83 -17.38
N SER A 292 -2.88 14.59 -17.76
CA SER A 292 -4.28 14.23 -17.50
C SER A 292 -4.65 12.88 -18.12
N ALA A 293 -4.28 12.65 -19.38
CA ALA A 293 -4.55 11.39 -20.08
C ALA A 293 -3.82 10.19 -19.44
N VAL A 294 -2.52 10.33 -19.13
CA VAL A 294 -1.73 9.28 -18.48
C VAL A 294 -2.36 8.85 -17.15
N TYR A 295 -2.82 9.82 -16.36
CA TYR A 295 -3.43 9.52 -15.08
C TYR A 295 -4.85 8.96 -15.19
N TYR A 296 -5.61 9.36 -16.21
CA TYR A 296 -6.89 8.72 -16.51
C TYR A 296 -6.71 7.23 -16.79
N PHE A 297 -5.77 6.86 -17.67
CA PHE A 297 -5.41 5.45 -17.88
C PHE A 297 -4.80 4.81 -16.64
N GLY A 298 -4.02 5.58 -15.87
CA GLY A 298 -3.45 5.18 -14.59
C GLY A 298 -4.51 4.78 -13.57
N ASN A 299 -5.63 5.49 -13.49
CA ASN A 299 -6.75 5.15 -12.60
C ASN A 299 -7.40 3.81 -12.99
N TRP A 300 -7.55 3.53 -14.28
CA TRP A 300 -8.03 2.23 -14.75
C TRP A 300 -7.04 1.10 -14.40
N ALA A 301 -5.74 1.35 -14.59
CA ALA A 301 -4.69 0.41 -14.19
C ALA A 301 -4.70 0.17 -12.67
N PHE A 302 -4.88 1.22 -11.87
CA PHE A 302 -5.01 1.15 -10.42
C PHE A 302 -6.14 0.19 -10.00
N ILE A 303 -7.33 0.37 -10.57
CA ILE A 303 -8.50 -0.48 -10.29
C ILE A 303 -8.20 -1.94 -10.65
N GLY A 304 -7.65 -2.18 -11.85
CA GLY A 304 -7.30 -3.53 -12.30
C GLY A 304 -6.30 -4.23 -11.39
N VAL A 305 -5.23 -3.54 -11.01
CA VAL A 305 -4.17 -4.06 -10.13
C VAL A 305 -4.68 -4.30 -8.72
N PHE A 306 -5.55 -3.42 -8.21
CA PHE A 306 -6.17 -3.61 -6.91
C PHE A 306 -7.06 -4.86 -6.89
N LEU A 307 -7.90 -5.07 -7.93
CA LEU A 307 -8.75 -6.25 -8.03
C LEU A 307 -7.93 -7.54 -8.16
N ILE A 308 -6.91 -7.55 -9.03
CA ILE A 308 -5.99 -8.70 -9.16
C ILE A 308 -5.27 -8.94 -7.84
N GLY A 309 -4.77 -7.88 -7.19
CA GLY A 309 -4.09 -7.95 -5.90
C GLY A 309 -4.99 -8.52 -4.80
N LEU A 310 -6.25 -8.10 -4.74
CA LEU A 310 -7.24 -8.67 -3.82
C LEU A 310 -7.49 -10.15 -4.11
N ILE A 311 -7.73 -10.54 -5.37
CA ILE A 311 -7.98 -11.94 -5.74
C ILE A 311 -6.77 -12.83 -5.40
N VAL A 312 -5.58 -12.44 -5.87
CA VAL A 312 -4.33 -13.18 -5.63
C VAL A 312 -4.06 -13.28 -4.14
N SER A 313 -4.24 -12.18 -3.41
CA SER A 313 -3.98 -12.16 -1.98
C SER A 313 -5.05 -12.90 -1.18
N CYS A 314 -6.31 -13.00 -1.64
CA CYS A 314 -7.31 -13.91 -1.07
C CYS A 314 -6.87 -15.37 -1.24
N CYS A 315 -6.42 -15.76 -2.45
CA CYS A 315 -6.01 -17.12 -2.78
C CYS A 315 -4.65 -17.54 -2.16
N LYS A 316 -3.71 -16.60 -1.95
CA LYS A 316 -2.37 -16.91 -1.44
C LYS A 316 -2.39 -17.26 0.05
N GLY A 317 -1.68 -18.31 0.49
CA GLY A 317 -1.63 -18.74 1.89
C GLY A 317 -1.05 -17.71 2.88
N LYS A 318 -1.11 -18.01 4.19
CA LYS A 318 -0.52 -17.17 5.26
C LYS A 318 1.01 -17.07 5.06
N LYS A 319 1.59 -15.88 5.20
CA LYS A 319 3.05 -15.69 5.16
C LYS A 319 3.68 -16.18 6.49
N SER A 320 4.83 -16.84 6.40
CA SER A 320 5.60 -17.30 7.57
C SER A 320 6.20 -16.09 8.31
N VAL A 321 6.41 -16.18 9.63
CA VAL A 321 7.00 -15.08 10.43
C VAL A 321 8.48 -14.89 10.10
N ILE A 322 9.13 -15.95 9.63
CA ILE A 322 10.58 -16.08 9.48
C ILE A 322 11.10 -15.44 8.18
N GLU A 323 10.24 -15.29 7.16
CA GLU A 323 10.62 -14.83 5.82
C GLU A 323 11.04 -13.35 5.73
N GLY A 324 10.90 -12.59 6.83
CA GLY A 324 11.36 -11.21 6.91
C GLY A 324 12.75 -11.04 7.55
N GLU A 325 13.24 -12.04 8.28
CA GLU A 325 14.40 -11.89 9.17
C GLU A 325 15.51 -12.91 8.88
N VAL A 326 15.21 -14.00 8.19
CA VAL A 326 16.17 -15.06 7.84
C VAL A 326 16.18 -15.26 6.32
N ASP A 327 16.65 -14.28 5.56
CA ASP A 327 17.14 -14.57 4.21
C ASP A 327 18.58 -15.10 4.33
N GLU A 328 18.91 -16.10 3.52
CA GLU A 328 20.19 -16.82 3.50
C GLU A 328 21.40 -15.96 3.07
N ASP A 329 21.19 -14.69 2.69
CA ASP A 329 22.23 -13.73 2.24
C ASP A 329 23.05 -13.07 3.37
N ASP A 330 22.80 -13.40 4.65
CA ASP A 330 23.65 -12.96 5.76
C ASP A 330 25.00 -13.75 5.82
N SER A 331 25.34 -14.54 4.78
CA SER A 331 26.64 -15.20 4.65
C SER A 331 27.76 -14.32 4.07
N ASP A 332 27.44 -13.14 3.52
CA ASP A 332 28.41 -12.34 2.74
C ASP A 332 28.87 -11.03 3.44
N ILE A 333 28.80 -10.97 4.77
CA ILE A 333 29.59 -10.00 5.53
C ILE A 333 30.60 -10.79 6.35
N SER A 334 31.68 -11.18 5.69
CA SER A 334 32.91 -11.58 6.35
C SER A 334 33.64 -10.35 6.90
N ASP A 335 34.30 -10.61 8.03
CA ASP A 335 35.49 -9.95 8.56
C ASP A 335 35.30 -8.66 9.39
N ASP A 336 35.29 -8.83 10.71
CA ASP A 336 36.40 -8.35 11.56
C ASP A 336 36.31 -9.01 12.94
N GLU A 337 36.90 -10.20 13.04
CA GLU A 337 37.26 -10.84 14.30
C GLU A 337 38.64 -10.30 14.72
N PRO A 338 38.78 -9.55 15.83
CA PRO A 338 40.09 -9.11 16.28
C PRO A 338 40.81 -10.32 16.88
N LEU A 339 41.70 -10.89 16.09
CA LEU A 339 42.78 -11.78 16.49
C LEU A 339 43.62 -11.09 17.58
N LEU A 340 43.30 -11.38 18.84
CA LEU A 340 44.14 -11.04 19.98
C LEU A 340 45.21 -12.13 20.13
N TYR A 341 46.30 -11.96 19.39
CA TYR A 341 47.61 -12.52 19.73
C TYR A 341 48.35 -11.51 20.59
N TYR A 342 48.76 -11.91 21.79
CA TYR A 342 50.00 -11.64 22.52
C TYR A 342 49.84 -12.43 23.82
N GLY A 343 50.73 -13.36 24.18
CA GLY A 343 52.16 -13.14 24.36
C GLY A 343 52.43 -13.27 25.84
#